data_AF-A0A948ML78-F1
#
_entry.id   AF-A0A948ML78-F1
#
_cell.length_a   1.000
_cell.length_b   1.000
_cell.length_c   1.000
_cell.angle_alpha   90.00
_cell.angle_beta   90.00
_cell.angle_gamma   90.00
#
_symmetry.space_group_name_H-M   'P 1'
#
loop_
_entity.id
_entity.type
_entity.pdbx_description
1 polymer ?
#
loop_
_entity_poly.entity_id
_entity_poly.type
_entity_poly.pdbx_seq_one_letter_code
_entity_poly.pdbx_strand_id
1 'polypeptide(L)' 'MDWTDDGIVLGARPYGEGSIIVSLLTRERGRHAGLVRGG' A
#
# COMPACT_ATOMS: atom_id res chain seq x y z
N MET A 1 9.43 14.01 3.50
CA MET A 1 10.54 13.07 3.77
C MET A 1 10.16 11.79 3.08
N ASP A 2 10.73 11.59 1.91
CA ASP A 2 10.41 10.45 1.05
C ASP A 2 11.29 9.28 1.45
N TRP A 3 10.72 8.08 1.42
CA TRP A 3 11.41 6.85 1.75
C TRP A 3 11.00 5.74 0.80
N THR A 4 11.83 4.72 0.74
CA THR A 4 11.61 3.51 -0.05
C THR A 4 11.96 2.33 0.82
N ASP A 5 11.13 1.29 0.77
CA ASP A 5 11.31 0.04 1.50
C ASP A 5 10.64 -1.08 0.70
N ASP A 6 11.06 -2.31 0.96
CA ASP A 6 10.40 -3.51 0.46
C ASP A 6 9.26 -3.89 1.40
N GLY A 7 8.13 -4.33 0.83
CA GLY A 7 6.94 -4.67 1.59
C GLY A 7 6.18 -5.86 1.04
N ILE A 8 5.56 -6.61 1.95
CA ILE A 8 4.64 -7.70 1.63
C ILE A 8 3.21 -7.15 1.62
N VAL A 9 2.46 -7.42 0.55
CA VAL A 9 1.02 -7.11 0.48
C VAL A 9 0.27 -8.03 1.44
N LEU A 10 -0.38 -7.43 2.44
CA LEU A 10 -1.25 -8.14 3.37
C LEU A 10 -2.70 -8.20 2.88
N GLY A 11 -3.10 -7.23 2.07
CA GLY A 11 -4.44 -7.17 1.51
C GLY A 11 -4.64 -5.93 0.65
N ALA A 12 -5.60 -6.03 -0.26
CA ALA A 12 -6.05 -4.93 -1.11
C ALA A 12 -7.57 -4.85 -1.07
N ARG A 13 -8.11 -3.63 -1.05
CA ARG A 13 -9.55 -3.40 -1.17
C ARG A 13 -9.85 -2.32 -2.22
N PRO A 14 -10.93 -2.46 -3.01
CA PRO A 14 -11.37 -1.41 -3.91
C PRO A 14 -11.60 -0.08 -3.19
N TYR A 15 -11.28 1.02 -3.87
CA TYR A 15 -11.53 2.38 -3.42
C TYR A 15 -11.89 3.27 -4.61
N GLY A 16 -13.17 3.62 -4.73
CA GLY A 16 -13.68 4.42 -5.84
C GLY A 16 -13.62 3.69 -7.18
N GLU A 17 -13.68 4.47 -8.25
CA GLU A 17 -13.69 3.98 -9.63
C GLU A 17 -12.25 3.85 -10.14
N GLY A 18 -11.64 2.70 -9.89
CA GLY A 18 -10.31 2.36 -10.43
C GLY A 18 -9.13 2.51 -9.47
N SER A 19 -9.33 2.82 -8.18
CA SER A 19 -8.24 2.79 -7.20
C SER A 19 -8.41 1.66 -6.18
N ILE A 20 -7.33 1.32 -5.49
CA ILE A 20 -7.32 0.36 -4.38
C ILE A 20 -6.53 0.93 -3.20
N ILE A 21 -6.94 0.56 -1.99
CA ILE A 21 -6.13 0.74 -0.78
C ILE A 21 -5.40 -0.58 -0.53
N VAL A 22 -4.08 -0.53 -0.44
CA VAL A 22 -3.22 -1.69 -0.15
C VAL A 22 -2.68 -1.56 1.27
N SER A 23 -2.74 -2.63 2.04
CA SER A 23 -2.04 -2.76 3.32
C SER A 23 -0.74 -3.54 3.11
N LEU A 24 0.37 -2.99 3.59
CA LEU A 24 1.72 -3.52 3.43
C LEU A 24 2.35 -3.78 4.80
N LEU A 25 3.13 -4.85 4.92
CA LEU A 25 4.09 -5.01 6.02
C LEU A 25 5.49 -4.75 5.47
N THR A 26 6.15 -3.74 6.02
CA THR A 26 7.53 -3.38 5.69
C THR A 26 8.46 -3.82 6.81
N ARG A 27 9.73 -4.08 6.51
CA ARG A 27 10.70 -4.53 7.51
C ARG A 27 10.99 -3.44 8.54
N GLU A 28 11.32 -2.25 8.08
CA GLU A 28 11.84 -1.18 8.95
C GLU A 28 10.73 -0.33 9.57
N ARG A 29 9.51 -0.40 9.03
CA ARG A 29 8.41 0.47 9.45
C ARG A 29 7.16 -0.29 9.92
N GLY A 30 7.08 -1.61 9.72
CA GLY A 30 5.91 -2.38 10.08
C GLY A 30 4.72 -2.07 9.16
N ARG A 31 3.50 -2.09 9.71
CA ARG A 31 2.26 -2.04 8.90
C ARG A 31 1.94 -0.64 8.39
N HIS A 32 1.76 -0.52 7.09
CA HIS A 32 1.45 0.71 6.37
C HIS A 32 0.29 0.51 5.40
N ALA A 33 -0.39 1.59 5.01
CA ALA A 33 -1.42 1.56 3.98
C ALA A 33 -1.17 2.64 2.93
N GLY A 34 -1.45 2.34 1.66
CA GLY A 34 -1.24 3.25 0.54
C GLY A 34 -2.37 3.17 -0.50
N LEU A 35 -2.63 4.30 -1.17
CA LEU A 35 -3.54 4.37 -2.31
C LEU A 35 -2.78 4.05 -3.59
N VAL A 36 -3.25 3.07 -4.34
CA VAL A 36 -2.79 2.78 -5.69
C VAL A 36 -3.89 3.18 -6.66
N ARG A 37 -3.59 4.06 -7.60
CA ARG A 37 -4.51 4.45 -8.67
C ARG A 37 -4.29 3.53 -9.86
N GLY A 38 -5.35 2.89 -10.35
CA GLY A 38 -5.35 2.21 -11.63
C GLY A 38 -5.34 3.26 -12.75
N GLY A 39 -4.49 3.04 -13.74
CA GLY A 39 -4.50 3.79 -15.00
C GLY A 39 -5.53 3.23 -15.96
#